data_AF-A0A842U2V4-F1
#
_entry.id   AF-A0A842U2V4-F1
#
_cell.length_a   1.000
_cell.length_b   1.000
_cell.length_c   1.000
_cell.angle_alpha   90.00
_cell.angle_beta   90.00
_cell.angle_gamma   90.00
#
_symmetry.space_group_name_H-M   'P 1'
#
loop_
_entity.id
_entity.type
_entity.pdbx_description
1 polymer ?
#
loop_
_entity_poly.entity_id
_entity_poly.type
_entity_poly.pdbx_seq_one_letter_code
_entity_poly.pdbx_strand_id
1 'polypeptide(L)'
;MKFKINNKTQKLITYFFIVFLLFIVAGISVFNINTEDVSNNATNSEKIITQVDEIDKKELKLSGYWNFQSIHIDNANGYGNGTWDDVDDNDWCQGSGTFQDPYRLENITIDAKGYGHGITINQSEDVYFIIKNCTVINSGNQPEDAGIFITVSNNGTIIDNEVKDCEIG
;
A
#
# COMPACT_ATOMS: atom_id res chain seq x y z
N MET A 1 86.90 -14.96 -21.51
CA MET A 1 86.70 -14.33 -22.83
C MET A 1 85.67 -13.22 -22.67
N LYS A 2 86.02 -11.93 -22.84
CA LYS A 2 85.07 -10.80 -22.71
C LYS A 2 84.51 -10.49 -24.11
N PHE A 3 83.22 -10.71 -24.32
CA PHE A 3 82.55 -10.31 -25.56
C PHE A 3 82.25 -8.81 -25.52
N LYS A 4 82.84 -8.05 -26.46
CA LYS A 4 82.61 -6.61 -26.61
C LYS A 4 81.41 -6.41 -27.55
N ILE A 5 80.26 -6.03 -26.99
CA ILE A 5 79.07 -5.70 -27.79
C ILE A 5 79.31 -4.35 -28.47
N ASN A 6 79.07 -4.25 -29.77
CA ASN A 6 79.24 -3.00 -30.51
C ASN A 6 78.08 -2.02 -30.24
N ASN A 7 78.31 -0.72 -30.47
CA ASN A 7 77.35 0.35 -30.14
C ASN A 7 76.02 0.23 -30.91
N LYS A 8 75.98 -0.37 -32.11
CA LYS A 8 74.74 -0.58 -32.86
C LYS A 8 73.90 -1.69 -32.22
N THR A 9 74.53 -2.80 -31.87
CA THR A 9 73.87 -3.92 -31.18
C THR A 9 73.40 -3.53 -29.78
N GLN A 10 74.15 -2.70 -29.04
CA GLN A 10 73.71 -2.16 -27.76
C GLN A 10 72.45 -1.31 -27.90
N LYS A 11 72.41 -0.37 -28.87
CA LYS A 11 71.21 0.44 -29.14
C LYS A 11 70.00 -0.42 -29.51
N LEU A 12 70.19 -1.46 -30.31
CA LEU A 12 69.11 -2.37 -30.69
C LEU A 12 68.53 -3.13 -29.48
N ILE A 13 69.39 -3.61 -28.58
CA ILE A 13 68.97 -4.26 -27.32
C ILE A 13 68.22 -3.26 -26.44
N THR A 14 68.70 -2.01 -26.35
CA THR A 14 68.02 -0.94 -25.60
C THR A 14 66.61 -0.66 -26.16
N TYR A 15 66.44 -0.54 -27.48
CA TYR A 15 65.12 -0.36 -28.08
C TYR A 15 64.19 -1.56 -27.82
N PHE A 16 64.70 -2.78 -27.92
CA PHE A 16 63.93 -3.98 -27.62
C PHE A 16 63.42 -3.99 -26.17
N PHE A 17 64.29 -3.66 -25.20
CA PHE A 17 63.90 -3.57 -23.79
C PHE A 17 62.86 -2.47 -23.54
N ILE A 18 62.99 -1.30 -24.18
CA ILE A 18 62.02 -0.21 -24.05
C ILE A 18 60.65 -0.64 -24.58
N VAL A 19 60.61 -1.28 -25.76
CA VAL A 19 59.35 -1.79 -26.35
C VAL A 19 58.74 -2.87 -25.46
N PHE A 20 59.55 -3.78 -24.92
CA PHE A 20 59.08 -4.81 -23.99
C PHE A 20 58.47 -4.22 -22.70
N LEU A 21 59.09 -3.19 -22.13
CA LEU A 21 58.56 -2.46 -20.97
C LEU A 21 57.21 -1.78 -21.28
N LEU A 22 57.06 -1.21 -22.47
CA LEU A 22 55.78 -0.61 -22.91
C LEU A 22 54.66 -1.65 -23.00
N PHE A 23 54.95 -2.87 -23.45
CA PHE A 23 53.98 -3.96 -23.47
C PHE A 23 53.54 -4.42 -22.07
N ILE A 24 54.45 -4.44 -21.08
CA ILE A 24 54.11 -4.78 -19.70
C ILE A 24 53.15 -3.74 -19.11
N VAL A 25 53.45 -2.45 -19.30
CA VAL A 25 52.59 -1.36 -18.79
C VAL A 25 51.20 -1.40 -19.42
N ALA A 26 51.11 -1.61 -20.73
CA ALA A 26 49.83 -1.76 -21.42
C ALA A 26 49.04 -3.01 -20.95
N GLY A 27 49.74 -4.11 -20.65
CA GLY A 27 49.12 -5.33 -20.11
C GLY A 27 48.52 -5.13 -18.72
N ILE A 28 49.17 -4.35 -17.85
CA ILE A 28 48.67 -4.06 -16.49
C ILE A 28 47.38 -3.22 -16.56
N SER A 29 47.25 -2.29 -17.51
CA SER A 29 46.01 -1.51 -17.68
C SER A 29 44.80 -2.36 -18.12
N VAL A 30 45.02 -3.49 -18.79
CA VAL A 30 43.93 -4.38 -19.23
C VAL A 30 43.43 -5.28 -18.09
N PHE A 31 44.21 -5.47 -17.03
CA PHE A 31 43.84 -6.33 -15.88
C PHE A 31 42.99 -5.62 -14.82
N ASN A 32 42.75 -4.31 -14.95
CA ASN A 32 41.97 -3.50 -14.00
C ASN A 32 40.52 -3.24 -14.44
N ILE A 33 39.94 -4.12 -15.25
CA ILE A 33 38.52 -4.07 -15.59
C ILE A 33 37.87 -5.28 -14.93
N ASN A 34 36.78 -5.05 -14.19
CA ASN A 34 35.77 -6.01 -13.69
C ASN A 34 35.48 -5.94 -12.17
N THR A 35 35.56 -4.78 -11.52
CA THR A 35 34.97 -4.59 -10.18
C THR A 35 33.71 -3.70 -10.17
N GLU A 36 33.39 -3.01 -11.26
CA GLU A 36 32.21 -2.13 -11.31
C GLU A 36 30.90 -2.90 -11.55
N ASP A 37 30.91 -3.99 -12.32
CA ASP A 37 29.69 -4.76 -12.61
C ASP A 37 29.14 -5.54 -11.40
N VAL A 38 30.02 -5.98 -10.49
CA VAL A 38 29.61 -6.73 -9.28
C VAL A 38 29.08 -5.79 -8.19
N SER A 39 29.62 -4.57 -8.09
CA SER A 39 29.19 -3.58 -7.08
C SER A 39 27.80 -2.99 -7.38
N ASN A 40 27.47 -2.79 -8.66
CA ASN A 40 26.17 -2.24 -9.07
C ASN A 40 25.00 -3.19 -8.79
N ASN A 41 25.22 -4.51 -8.79
CA ASN A 41 24.17 -5.46 -8.46
C ASN A 41 23.93 -5.60 -6.94
N ALA A 42 24.99 -5.57 -6.14
CA ALA A 42 24.88 -5.68 -4.68
C ALA A 42 24.17 -4.46 -4.04
N THR A 43 24.48 -3.25 -4.53
CA THR A 43 23.87 -2.01 -4.04
C THR A 43 22.39 -1.88 -4.40
N ASN A 44 21.97 -2.38 -5.57
CA ASN A 44 20.57 -2.43 -5.97
C ASN A 44 19.77 -3.44 -5.13
N SER A 45 20.35 -4.59 -4.79
CA SER A 45 19.65 -5.58 -3.94
C SER A 45 19.44 -5.09 -2.52
N GLU A 46 20.42 -4.43 -1.89
CA GLU A 46 20.25 -3.87 -0.53
C GLU A 46 19.22 -2.74 -0.51
N LYS A 47 19.24 -1.85 -1.52
CA LYS A 47 18.27 -0.76 -1.64
C LYS A 47 16.83 -1.27 -1.84
N ILE A 48 16.66 -2.35 -2.60
CA ILE A 48 15.36 -3.00 -2.78
C ILE A 48 14.87 -3.62 -1.47
N ILE A 49 15.74 -4.28 -0.70
CA ILE A 49 15.38 -4.89 0.59
C ILE A 49 14.94 -3.80 1.58
N THR A 50 15.67 -2.69 1.69
CA THR A 50 15.29 -1.59 2.60
C THR A 50 13.95 -0.95 2.22
N GLN A 51 13.64 -0.86 0.93
CA GLN A 51 12.34 -0.36 0.46
C GLN A 51 11.20 -1.35 0.71
N VAL A 52 11.46 -2.66 0.59
CA VAL A 52 10.49 -3.72 0.94
C VAL A 52 10.20 -3.71 2.44
N ASP A 53 11.22 -3.53 3.28
CA ASP A 53 11.07 -3.42 4.74
C ASP A 53 10.26 -2.17 5.15
N GLU A 54 10.32 -1.07 4.39
CA GLU A 54 9.46 0.12 4.61
C GLU A 54 8.03 -0.08 4.09
N ILE A 55 7.83 -0.86 3.02
CA ILE A 55 6.51 -1.23 2.48
C ILE A 55 5.78 -2.17 3.46
N ASP A 56 6.47 -3.11 4.09
CA ASP A 56 5.93 -3.97 5.14
C ASP A 56 5.66 -3.22 6.46
N LYS A 57 6.26 -2.04 6.65
CA LYS A 57 6.05 -1.17 7.82
C LYS A 57 4.93 -0.16 7.66
N LYS A 58 4.45 0.08 6.43
CA LYS A 58 3.13 0.66 6.25
C LYS A 58 2.18 -0.45 6.64
N GLU A 59 1.63 -0.39 7.86
CA GLU A 59 0.62 -1.33 8.32
C GLU A 59 -0.42 -1.49 7.21
N LEU A 60 -0.33 -2.60 6.49
CA LEU A 60 -1.39 -3.01 5.60
C LEU A 60 -2.53 -3.28 6.57
N LYS A 61 -3.46 -2.33 6.68
CA LYS A 61 -4.72 -2.55 7.37
C LYS A 61 -5.30 -3.80 6.71
N LEU A 62 -5.22 -4.92 7.42
CA LEU A 62 -5.86 -6.16 6.99
C LEU A 62 -7.30 -5.76 6.64
N SER A 63 -7.82 -6.26 5.51
CA SER A 63 -9.25 -6.21 5.27
C SER A 63 -9.90 -7.03 6.38
N GLY A 64 -10.17 -6.38 7.52
CA GLY A 64 -10.69 -7.04 8.70
C GLY A 64 -12.01 -7.70 8.33
N TYR A 65 -12.17 -8.95 8.74
CA TYR A 65 -13.49 -9.56 8.72
C TYR A 65 -14.22 -9.06 9.96
N TRP A 66 -15.02 -8.01 9.79
CA TRP A 66 -15.86 -7.48 10.86
C TRP A 66 -17.23 -8.13 10.77
N ASN A 67 -17.60 -8.88 11.81
CA ASN A 67 -18.94 -9.43 11.96
C ASN A 67 -19.70 -8.55 12.95
N PHE A 68 -20.42 -7.56 12.41
CA PHE A 68 -21.31 -6.73 13.22
C PHE A 68 -22.72 -7.30 13.21
N GLN A 69 -23.43 -7.09 14.32
CA GLN A 69 -24.89 -7.23 14.31
C GLN A 69 -25.54 -6.01 13.64
N SER A 70 -24.97 -4.82 13.86
CA SER A 70 -25.40 -3.59 13.20
C SER A 70 -24.30 -2.53 13.29
N ILE A 71 -24.31 -1.58 12.35
CA ILE A 71 -23.59 -0.30 12.44
C ILE A 71 -24.64 0.79 12.55
N HIS A 72 -24.49 1.68 13.53
CA HIS A 72 -25.38 2.82 13.69
C HIS A 72 -24.55 4.09 13.87
N ILE A 73 -24.66 4.99 12.90
CA ILE A 73 -24.02 6.29 12.92
C ILE A 73 -25.10 7.36 12.95
N ASP A 74 -25.13 8.13 14.03
CA ASP A 74 -26.11 9.18 14.27
C ASP A 74 -25.40 10.48 14.64
N ASN A 75 -25.37 11.44 13.72
CA ASN A 75 -24.75 12.74 14.00
C ASN A 75 -25.67 13.68 14.80
N ALA A 76 -26.80 13.17 15.30
CA ALA A 76 -27.59 13.86 16.31
C ALA A 76 -26.77 13.97 17.61
N ASN A 77 -26.37 15.19 17.99
CA ASN A 77 -25.58 15.53 19.18
C ASN A 77 -26.20 15.12 20.56
N GLY A 78 -26.83 13.96 20.74
CA GLY A 78 -27.53 13.67 21.99
C GLY A 78 -28.20 12.30 22.22
N TYR A 79 -28.04 11.27 21.38
CA TYR A 79 -28.76 10.00 21.58
C TYR A 79 -27.90 8.73 21.73
N GLY A 80 -26.60 8.88 22.01
CA GLY A 80 -25.77 7.77 22.50
C GLY A 80 -25.42 6.70 21.48
N ASN A 81 -25.81 6.89 20.21
CA ASN A 81 -25.20 6.17 19.09
C ASN A 81 -23.96 6.97 18.64
N GLY A 82 -22.94 6.27 18.10
CA GLY A 82 -21.70 6.91 17.70
C GLY A 82 -21.91 7.91 16.56
N THR A 83 -21.31 9.08 16.67
CA THR A 83 -21.13 10.04 15.57
C THR A 83 -20.03 9.56 14.62
N TRP A 84 -19.82 10.25 13.51
CA TRP A 84 -18.67 9.94 12.64
C TRP A 84 -17.33 10.13 13.37
N ASP A 85 -17.22 11.14 14.24
CA ASP A 85 -16.04 11.41 15.07
C ASP A 85 -15.80 10.31 16.13
N ASP A 86 -16.82 9.53 16.49
CA ASP A 86 -16.69 8.41 17.43
C ASP A 86 -16.21 7.12 16.74
N VAL A 87 -16.33 7.04 15.42
CA VAL A 87 -16.08 5.81 14.67
C VAL A 87 -14.97 5.92 13.63
N ASP A 88 -14.47 7.12 13.33
CA ASP A 88 -13.40 7.37 12.37
C ASP A 88 -12.03 6.79 12.78
N ASP A 89 -11.82 6.59 14.08
CA ASP A 89 -10.67 5.90 14.65
C ASP A 89 -10.77 4.37 14.57
N ASN A 90 -11.92 3.81 14.19
CA ASN A 90 -12.04 2.36 14.05
C ASN A 90 -11.42 1.87 12.74
N ASP A 91 -10.80 0.68 12.78
CA ASP A 91 -10.16 0.09 11.59
C ASP A 91 -11.10 -0.16 10.40
N TRP A 92 -12.40 -0.27 10.65
CA TRP A 92 -13.46 -0.50 9.66
C TRP A 92 -14.06 0.78 9.06
N CYS A 93 -13.68 1.96 9.57
CA CYS A 93 -14.07 3.26 9.02
C CYS A 93 -12.81 4.03 8.62
N GLN A 94 -12.78 4.63 7.45
CA GLN A 94 -11.63 5.44 7.02
C GLN A 94 -12.08 6.71 6.31
N GLY A 95 -11.24 7.74 6.34
CA GLY A 95 -11.51 9.02 5.69
C GLY A 95 -11.87 10.10 6.71
N SER A 96 -12.15 11.30 6.20
CA SER A 96 -12.37 12.50 7.02
C SER A 96 -13.75 13.14 6.82
N GLY A 97 -14.65 12.47 6.10
CA GLY A 97 -15.98 12.98 5.81
C GLY A 97 -16.03 14.15 4.82
N THR A 98 -14.91 14.48 4.17
CA THR A 98 -14.84 15.56 3.17
C THR A 98 -15.19 15.05 1.77
N PHE A 99 -15.52 15.94 0.84
CA PHE A 99 -15.79 15.53 -0.55
C PHE A 99 -14.61 14.79 -1.19
N GLN A 100 -13.38 15.22 -0.89
CA GLN A 100 -12.16 14.62 -1.44
C GLN A 100 -11.75 13.34 -0.71
N ASP A 101 -12.16 13.18 0.54
CA ASP A 101 -11.85 12.03 1.39
C ASP A 101 -13.07 11.67 2.25
N PRO A 102 -14.11 11.09 1.64
CA PRO A 102 -15.34 10.72 2.34
C PRO A 102 -15.06 9.60 3.34
N TYR A 103 -15.91 9.49 4.38
CA TYR A 103 -15.91 8.32 5.24
C TYR A 103 -16.24 7.06 4.42
N ARG A 104 -15.51 5.97 4.65
CA ARG A 104 -15.64 4.72 3.91
C ARG A 104 -15.97 3.59 4.87
N LEU A 105 -17.16 3.03 4.69
CA LEU A 105 -17.57 1.75 5.25
C LEU A 105 -17.40 0.71 4.14
N GLU A 106 -16.33 -0.09 4.19
CA GLU A 106 -15.99 -0.99 3.11
C GLU A 106 -15.61 -2.41 3.55
N ASN A 107 -16.00 -3.41 2.74
CA ASN A 107 -15.69 -4.83 2.96
C ASN A 107 -16.24 -5.38 4.30
N ILE A 108 -17.41 -4.91 4.73
CA ILE A 108 -18.03 -5.28 6.01
C ILE A 108 -19.10 -6.34 5.78
N THR A 109 -19.14 -7.37 6.64
CA THR A 109 -20.24 -8.36 6.67
C THR A 109 -21.09 -8.16 7.93
N ILE A 110 -22.38 -7.92 7.76
CA ILE A 110 -23.32 -7.69 8.85
C ILE A 110 -24.36 -8.80 8.84
N ASP A 111 -24.52 -9.48 9.97
CA ASP A 111 -25.62 -10.41 10.22
C ASP A 111 -26.48 -9.84 11.35
N ALA A 112 -27.59 -9.22 10.96
CA ALA A 112 -28.52 -8.55 11.87
C ALA A 112 -29.44 -9.52 12.63
N LYS A 113 -29.35 -10.83 12.35
CA LYS A 113 -30.02 -11.92 13.10
C LYS A 113 -31.54 -11.76 13.27
N GLY A 114 -32.19 -11.10 12.33
CA GLY A 114 -33.63 -10.83 12.30
C GLY A 114 -34.07 -9.65 13.18
N TYR A 115 -33.19 -8.67 13.44
CA TYR A 115 -33.50 -7.51 14.28
C TYR A 115 -32.96 -6.22 13.68
N GLY A 116 -33.78 -5.16 13.67
CA GLY A 116 -33.32 -3.80 13.38
C GLY A 116 -32.74 -3.60 11.98
N HIS A 117 -32.09 -2.47 11.78
CA HIS A 117 -31.34 -2.18 10.56
C HIS A 117 -29.93 -2.78 10.61
N GLY A 118 -29.38 -3.13 9.44
CA GLY A 118 -27.99 -3.57 9.34
C GLY A 118 -27.00 -2.40 9.43
N ILE A 119 -27.11 -1.42 8.53
CA ILE A 119 -26.35 -0.16 8.55
C ILE A 119 -27.34 0.99 8.67
N THR A 120 -27.23 1.80 9.71
CA THR A 120 -27.97 3.06 9.85
C THR A 120 -27.01 4.24 9.71
N ILE A 121 -27.31 5.14 8.77
CA ILE A 121 -26.70 6.48 8.67
C ILE A 121 -27.80 7.52 8.85
N ASN A 122 -27.70 8.31 9.91
CA ASN A 122 -28.67 9.34 10.26
C ASN A 122 -28.01 10.71 10.45
N GLN A 123 -28.73 11.77 10.08
CA GLN A 123 -28.35 13.18 10.29
C GLN A 123 -26.94 13.51 9.77
N SER A 124 -26.62 13.07 8.55
CA SER A 124 -25.30 13.23 7.94
C SER A 124 -25.34 14.17 6.73
N GLU A 125 -26.04 15.31 6.83
CA GLU A 125 -26.22 16.26 5.71
C GLU A 125 -24.96 17.07 5.33
N ASP A 126 -23.99 17.17 6.24
CA ASP A 126 -22.78 17.98 6.06
C ASP A 126 -21.49 17.14 5.86
N VAL A 127 -21.63 15.82 5.80
CA VAL A 127 -20.50 14.88 5.66
C VAL A 127 -20.68 13.96 4.47
N TYR A 128 -19.57 13.60 3.82
CA TYR A 128 -19.56 12.69 2.68
C TYR A 128 -19.20 11.29 3.12
N PHE A 129 -19.94 10.29 2.63
CA PHE A 129 -19.69 8.89 2.98
C PHE A 129 -19.90 7.95 1.80
N ILE A 130 -19.22 6.80 1.85
CA ILE A 130 -19.30 5.72 0.88
C ILE A 130 -19.55 4.42 1.65
N ILE A 131 -20.60 3.70 1.27
CA ILE A 131 -20.85 2.31 1.68
C ILE A 131 -20.52 1.44 0.47
N LYS A 132 -19.47 0.62 0.58
CA LYS A 132 -18.93 -0.13 -0.56
C LYS A 132 -18.59 -1.58 -0.26
N ASN A 133 -18.99 -2.49 -1.14
CA ASN A 133 -18.63 -3.91 -1.04
C ASN A 133 -18.99 -4.51 0.34
N CYS A 134 -20.11 -4.08 0.90
CA CYS A 134 -20.64 -4.62 2.15
C CYS A 134 -21.70 -5.69 1.85
N THR A 135 -21.76 -6.69 2.73
CA THR A 135 -22.81 -7.72 2.72
C THR A 135 -23.65 -7.56 3.97
N VAL A 136 -24.95 -7.30 3.82
CA VAL A 136 -25.91 -7.22 4.93
C VAL A 136 -26.92 -8.34 4.79
N ILE A 137 -27.05 -9.17 5.83
CA ILE A 137 -27.98 -10.30 5.87
C ILE A 137 -28.87 -10.26 7.11
N ASN A 138 -30.07 -10.82 6.98
CA ASN A 138 -31.01 -11.06 8.08
C ASN A 138 -31.37 -9.78 8.85
N SER A 139 -31.61 -8.65 8.21
CA SER A 139 -32.09 -7.46 8.94
C SER A 139 -33.60 -7.49 9.11
N GLY A 140 -34.04 -7.10 10.30
CA GLY A 140 -35.42 -6.69 10.55
C GLY A 140 -36.38 -7.74 11.09
N ASN A 141 -37.33 -7.21 11.87
CA ASN A 141 -38.60 -7.84 12.23
C ASN A 141 -39.74 -6.81 12.36
N GLN A 142 -39.46 -5.53 12.07
CA GLN A 142 -40.42 -4.44 11.97
C GLN A 142 -40.53 -3.95 10.51
N PRO A 143 -41.68 -3.38 10.10
CA PRO A 143 -41.90 -2.93 8.72
C PRO A 143 -40.92 -1.86 8.21
N GLU A 144 -40.26 -1.13 9.09
CA GLU A 144 -39.28 -0.08 8.77
C GLU A 144 -37.82 -0.58 8.74
N ASP A 145 -37.57 -1.80 9.21
CA ASP A 145 -36.21 -2.34 9.31
C ASP A 145 -35.63 -2.62 7.92
N ALA A 146 -34.39 -2.18 7.70
CA ALA A 146 -33.76 -2.23 6.38
C ALA A 146 -32.30 -2.68 6.48
N GLY A 147 -31.81 -3.34 5.42
CA GLY A 147 -30.40 -3.74 5.36
C GLY A 147 -29.49 -2.51 5.45
N ILE A 148 -29.77 -1.50 4.63
CA ILE A 148 -29.11 -0.20 4.67
C ILE A 148 -30.17 0.89 4.80
N PHE A 149 -30.18 1.57 5.94
CA PHE A 149 -31.12 2.64 6.26
C PHE A 149 -30.40 3.99 6.31
N ILE A 150 -30.70 4.86 5.35
CA ILE A 150 -30.16 6.22 5.30
C ILE A 150 -31.31 7.20 5.47
N THR A 151 -31.20 8.07 6.47
CA THR A 151 -32.23 9.06 6.79
C THR A 151 -31.57 10.40 7.09
N VAL A 152 -32.23 11.49 6.72
CA VAL A 152 -31.76 12.87 6.98
C VAL A 152 -30.28 13.03 6.58
N SER A 153 -29.94 12.64 5.34
CA SER A 153 -28.57 12.62 4.81
C SER A 153 -28.60 12.82 3.28
N ASN A 154 -27.59 13.46 2.68
CA ASN A 154 -27.63 13.89 1.28
C ASN A 154 -26.35 13.62 0.45
N ASN A 155 -25.21 13.30 1.07
CA ASN A 155 -23.90 13.17 0.39
C ASN A 155 -23.34 11.74 0.39
N GLY A 156 -24.22 10.74 0.48
CA GLY A 156 -23.86 9.32 0.51
C GLY A 156 -23.73 8.69 -0.87
N THR A 157 -22.75 7.81 -1.05
CA THR A 157 -22.65 6.91 -2.20
C THR A 157 -22.77 5.46 -1.75
N ILE A 158 -23.68 4.70 -2.37
CA ILE A 158 -23.88 3.26 -2.13
C ILE A 158 -23.46 2.53 -3.40
N ILE A 159 -22.44 1.66 -3.31
CA ILE A 159 -21.90 0.98 -4.49
C ILE A 159 -21.46 -0.46 -4.18
N ASP A 160 -21.78 -1.39 -5.07
CA ASP A 160 -21.35 -2.80 -5.01
C ASP A 160 -21.72 -3.51 -3.69
N ASN A 161 -22.84 -3.16 -3.06
CA ASN A 161 -23.31 -3.82 -1.83
C ASN A 161 -24.28 -4.94 -2.14
N GLU A 162 -24.32 -5.93 -1.25
CA GLU A 162 -25.24 -7.05 -1.31
C GLU A 162 -26.13 -7.06 -0.07
N VAL A 163 -27.45 -6.96 -0.28
CA VAL A 163 -28.46 -7.02 0.78
C VAL A 163 -29.35 -8.24 0.53
N LYS A 164 -29.44 -9.15 1.50
CA LYS A 164 -30.16 -10.43 1.37
C LYS A 164 -30.95 -10.75 2.64
N ASP A 165 -32.11 -11.38 2.47
CA ASP A 165 -32.92 -11.87 3.58
C ASP A 165 -33.26 -10.76 4.61
N CYS A 166 -33.43 -9.53 4.12
CA CYS A 166 -33.79 -8.35 4.91
C CYS A 166 -35.25 -7.96 4.66
N GLU A 167 -35.94 -7.42 5.68
CA GLU A 167 -37.33 -6.97 5.55
C GLU A 167 -37.46 -5.88 4.46
N ILE A 168 -36.59 -4.86 4.51
CA ILE A 168 -36.40 -3.89 3.42
C ILE A 168 -34.95 -3.96 2.92
N GLY A 169 -34.79 -4.00 1.60
CA GLY A 169 -33.51 -4.03 0.88
C GLY A 169 -32.93 -2.64 0.63
#